data_AF-A0A3N5T5Z4-F1
#
_entry.id   AF-A0A3N5T5Z4-F1
#
_cell.length_a   1.000
_cell.length_b   1.000
_cell.length_c   1.000
_cell.angle_alpha   90.00
_cell.angle_beta   90.00
_cell.angle_gamma   90.00
#
_symmetry.space_group_name_H-M   'P 1'
#
loop_
_entity.id
_entity.type
_entity.pdbx_description
1 polymer ?
#
loop_
_entity_poly.entity_id
_entity_poly.type
_entity_poly.pdbx_seq_one_letter_code
_entity_poly.pdbx_strand_id
1 'polypeptide(L)'
;MTIKEKINGYLLKLSLNHEEAADGTWIIRDRSNGSSNIVVAAADPVVIIRVNVMAIPKSDKEKFFEKLLQLNAMEIVHGAYALESNNVII
;
A
#
# COMPACT_ATOMS: atom_id res chain seq x y z
N MET A 1 -12.44 5.79 21.20
CA MET A 1 -12.49 5.26 19.83
C MET A 1 -11.11 4.75 19.46
N THR A 2 -10.99 3.45 19.20
CA THR A 2 -9.71 2.79 18.86
C THR A 2 -9.27 3.14 17.44
N ILE A 3 -8.00 2.91 17.10
CA ILE A 3 -7.50 3.07 15.73
C ILE A 3 -8.25 2.17 14.73
N LYS A 4 -8.60 0.94 15.15
CA LYS A 4 -9.38 -0.02 14.35
C LYS A 4 -10.78 0.50 14.03
N GLU A 5 -11.47 1.03 15.04
CA GLU A 5 -12.80 1.64 14.85
C GLU A 5 -12.75 2.83 13.88
N LYS A 6 -11.69 3.65 13.95
CA LYS A 6 -11.50 4.78 13.02
C LYS A 6 -11.32 4.29 11.59
N ILE A 7 -10.42 3.32 11.38
CA ILE A 7 -10.17 2.74 10.06
C ILE A 7 -11.46 2.18 9.47
N ASN A 8 -12.17 1.32 10.21
CA ASN A 8 -13.46 0.77 9.76
C ASN A 8 -14.48 1.86 9.40
N GLY A 9 -14.55 2.93 10.22
CA GLY A 9 -15.39 4.09 9.93
C GLY A 9 -15.05 4.76 8.59
N TYR A 10 -13.76 4.92 8.27
CA TYR A 10 -13.32 5.47 6.98
C TYR A 10 -13.63 4.53 5.82
N LEU A 11 -13.35 3.23 5.96
CA LEU A 11 -13.59 2.25 4.89
C LEU A 11 -15.09 2.19 4.52
N LEU A 12 -15.98 2.23 5.51
CA LEU A 12 -17.43 2.30 5.31
C LEU A 12 -17.86 3.63 4.70
N LYS A 13 -17.35 4.76 5.22
CA LYS A 13 -17.70 6.11 4.72
C LYS A 13 -17.31 6.31 3.25
N LEU A 14 -16.20 5.71 2.83
CA LEU A 14 -15.70 5.78 1.45
C LEU A 14 -16.34 4.72 0.54
N SER A 15 -17.24 3.87 1.07
CA SER A 15 -17.87 2.76 0.34
C SER A 15 -16.85 1.85 -0.36
N LEU A 16 -15.69 1.65 0.27
CA LEU A 16 -14.61 0.84 -0.28
C LEU A 16 -14.94 -0.64 -0.07
N ASN A 17 -14.78 -1.44 -1.13
CA ASN A 17 -14.87 -2.88 -1.03
C ASN A 17 -13.63 -3.41 -0.29
N HIS A 18 -13.81 -3.84 0.95
CA HIS A 18 -12.74 -4.30 1.82
C HIS A 18 -13.14 -5.58 2.56
N GLU A 19 -12.14 -6.37 2.93
CA GLU A 19 -12.29 -7.50 3.84
C GLU A 19 -11.22 -7.43 4.93
N GLU A 20 -11.55 -7.88 6.14
CA GLU A 20 -10.56 -8.05 7.20
C GLU A 20 -9.87 -9.39 7.02
N ALA A 21 -8.59 -9.36 6.63
CA ALA A 21 -7.80 -10.56 6.34
C ALA A 21 -7.12 -11.12 7.60
N ALA A 22 -6.89 -10.27 8.59
CA ALA A 22 -6.38 -10.61 9.92
C ALA A 22 -6.82 -9.52 10.91
N ASP A 23 -6.72 -9.79 12.21
CA ASP A 23 -7.11 -8.83 13.24
C ASP A 23 -6.41 -7.47 13.04
N GLY A 24 -7.20 -6.42 12.76
CA GLY A 24 -6.66 -5.08 12.52
C GLY A 24 -5.94 -4.90 11.18
N THR A 25 -6.15 -5.79 10.21
CA THR A 25 -5.60 -5.69 8.86
C THR A 25 -6.68 -5.92 7.81
N TRP A 26 -6.85 -4.94 6.92
CA TRP A 26 -7.85 -4.94 5.87
C TRP A 26 -7.20 -4.97 4.49
N ILE A 27 -7.83 -5.70 3.57
CA ILE A 27 -7.50 -5.69 2.16
C ILE A 27 -8.63 -4.99 1.41
N ILE A 28 -8.32 -3.86 0.78
CA ILE A 28 -9.23 -3.13 -0.11
C ILE A 28 -8.98 -3.63 -1.54
N ARG A 29 -10.06 -4.03 -2.21
CA ARG A 29 -10.01 -4.49 -3.60
C ARG A 29 -10.43 -3.37 -4.54
N ASP A 30 -9.48 -2.79 -5.26
CA ASP A 30 -9.78 -1.89 -6.36
C ASP A 30 -10.03 -2.69 -7.65
N ARG A 31 -11.29 -2.74 -8.09
CA ARG A 31 -11.66 -3.40 -9.35
C ARG A 31 -11.40 -2.53 -10.58
N SER A 32 -11.12 -1.24 -10.41
CA SER A 32 -11.05 -0.27 -11.51
C SER A 32 -9.67 -0.16 -12.14
N ASN A 33 -8.59 -0.41 -11.39
CA ASN A 33 -7.21 -0.12 -11.84
C ASN A 33 -6.29 -1.35 -11.98
N GLY A 34 -6.87 -2.56 -12.06
CA GLY A 34 -6.11 -3.78 -12.32
C GLY A 34 -5.38 -4.30 -11.08
N SER A 35 -6.02 -5.24 -10.37
CA SER A 35 -5.39 -6.18 -9.43
C SER A 35 -4.58 -5.62 -8.24
N SER A 36 -4.48 -4.30 -8.07
CA SER A 36 -3.75 -3.71 -6.95
C SER A 36 -4.62 -3.77 -5.69
N ASN A 37 -4.32 -4.71 -4.81
CA ASN A 37 -4.89 -4.77 -3.48
C ASN A 37 -4.16 -3.76 -2.58
N ILE A 38 -4.92 -2.91 -1.90
CA ILE A 38 -4.39 -2.00 -0.88
C ILE A 38 -4.52 -2.70 0.47
N VAL A 39 -3.42 -2.84 1.18
CA VAL A 39 -3.40 -3.37 2.55
C VAL A 39 -3.38 -2.20 3.53
N VAL A 40 -4.30 -2.20 4.49
CA VAL A 40 -4.34 -1.23 5.58
C VAL A 40 -4.20 -1.98 6.88
N ALA A 41 -3.23 -1.62 7.72
CA ALA A 41 -2.99 -2.26 9.01
C ALA A 41 -2.97 -1.23 10.14
N ALA A 42 -3.68 -1.55 11.23
CA ALA A 42 -3.64 -0.83 12.49
C ALA A 42 -2.37 -1.21 13.26
N ALA A 43 -1.39 -0.32 13.29
CA ALA A 43 -0.14 -0.49 14.02
C ALA A 43 0.01 0.65 15.03
N ASP A 44 -0.84 0.65 16.07
CA ASP A 44 -0.97 1.75 17.04
C ASP A 44 0.42 2.26 17.51
N PRO A 45 0.69 3.58 17.44
CA PRO A 45 -0.24 4.69 17.15
C PRO A 45 -0.36 5.07 15.67
N VAL A 46 0.17 4.27 14.74
CA VAL A 46 0.19 4.59 13.30
C VAL A 46 -0.70 3.66 12.48
N VAL A 47 -1.03 4.12 11.26
CA VAL A 47 -1.69 3.29 10.24
C VAL A 47 -0.67 3.01 9.16
N ILE A 48 -0.51 1.74 8.81
CA ILE A 48 0.32 1.33 7.68
C ILE A 48 -0.61 1.11 6.49
N ILE A 49 -0.33 1.79 5.38
CA ILE A 49 -1.02 1.57 4.12
C ILE A 49 0.03 1.08 3.13
N ARG A 50 -0.22 -0.04 2.48
CA ARG A 50 0.68 -0.64 1.50
C ARG A 50 -0.04 -0.97 0.21
N VAL A 51 0.64 -0.78 -0.91
CA VAL A 51 0.12 -1.14 -2.24
C VAL A 51 1.18 -1.94 -2.98
N ASN A 52 0.82 -3.12 -3.50
CA ASN A 52 1.66 -3.81 -4.45
C ASN A 52 1.54 -3.14 -5.81
N VAL A 53 2.65 -2.57 -6.30
CA VAL A 53 2.69 -1.77 -7.53
C VAL A 53 2.94 -2.67 -8.73
N MET A 54 4.05 -3.41 -8.72
CA MET A 54 4.46 -4.27 -9.84
C MET A 54 5.57 -5.24 -9.43
N ALA A 55 5.79 -6.30 -10.22
CA ALA A 55 6.97 -7.13 -10.12
C ALA A 55 8.24 -6.35 -10.52
N ILE A 56 9.36 -6.64 -9.85
CA ILE A 56 10.67 -6.07 -10.19
C ILE A 56 11.05 -6.54 -11.61
N PRO A 57 11.49 -5.63 -12.50
CA PRO A 57 11.90 -5.99 -13.86
C PRO A 57 13.09 -6.97 -13.85
N LYS A 58 13.17 -7.81 -14.88
CA LYS A 58 14.21 -8.85 -14.96
C LYS A 58 15.58 -8.28 -15.35
N SER A 59 15.63 -7.19 -16.11
CA SER A 59 16.83 -6.48 -16.55
C SER A 59 16.86 -5.05 -16.03
N ASP A 60 18.02 -4.38 -16.15
CA ASP A 60 18.21 -2.95 -15.83
C ASP A 60 17.82 -2.55 -14.40
N LYS A 61 18.00 -3.48 -13.46
CA LYS A 61 17.57 -3.32 -12.06
C LYS A 61 18.22 -2.12 -11.38
N GLU A 62 19.50 -1.86 -11.63
CA GLU A 62 20.21 -0.71 -11.03
C GLU A 62 19.56 0.61 -11.43
N LYS A 63 19.37 0.82 -12.74
CA LYS A 63 18.67 2.00 -13.28
C LYS A 63 17.23 2.10 -12.77
N PHE A 64 16.55 0.97 -12.65
CA PHE A 64 15.21 0.92 -12.09
C PHE A 64 15.18 1.34 -10.61
N PHE A 65 16.08 0.82 -9.79
CA PHE A 65 16.17 1.17 -8.36
C PHE A 65 16.60 2.61 -8.14
N GLU A 66 17.54 3.13 -8.94
CA GLU A 66 17.87 4.56 -8.95
C GLU A 66 16.62 5.40 -9.22
N LYS A 67 15.80 5.00 -10.20
CA LYS A 67 14.56 5.70 -10.51
C LYS A 67 13.57 5.67 -9.34
N LEU A 68 13.42 4.55 -8.63
CA LEU A 68 12.56 4.47 -7.44
C LEU A 68 13.04 5.45 -6.35
N LEU A 69 14.34 5.55 -6.12
CA LEU A 69 14.91 6.49 -5.15
C LEU A 69 14.68 7.96 -5.56
N GLN A 70 14.81 8.27 -6.85
CA GLN A 70 14.50 9.61 -7.37
C GLN A 70 13.01 9.94 -7.20
N LEU A 71 12.11 8.97 -7.47
CA LEU A 71 10.68 9.15 -7.28
C LEU A 71 10.30 9.37 -5.81
N ASN A 72 10.99 8.71 -4.88
CA ASN A 72 10.82 8.97 -3.44
C ASN A 72 11.12 10.42 -3.05
N ALA A 73 12.01 11.10 -3.77
CA ALA A 73 12.34 12.50 -3.51
C ALA A 73 11.36 13.50 -4.17
N MET A 74 10.62 13.09 -5.20
CA MET A 74 9.86 14.01 -6.06
C MET A 74 8.34 13.84 -5.97
N GLU A 75 7.84 12.61 -5.93
CA GLU A 75 6.44 12.31 -6.25
C GLU A 75 5.63 11.81 -5.03
N ILE A 76 6.29 11.32 -3.97
CA ILE A 76 5.61 10.74 -2.81
C ILE A 76 5.76 11.65 -1.59
N VAL A 77 4.64 12.22 -1.12
CA VAL A 77 4.60 13.10 0.06
C VAL A 77 4.58 12.33 1.39
N HIS A 78 3.88 11.19 1.44
CA HIS A 78 3.64 10.43 2.67
C HIS A 78 3.81 8.91 2.49
N GLY A 79 4.94 8.50 1.92
CA GLY A 79 5.26 7.09 1.68
C GLY A 79 6.64 6.94 1.06
N ALA A 80 6.96 5.72 0.61
CA ALA A 80 8.16 5.46 -0.16
C ALA A 80 7.97 4.20 -1.01
N TYR A 81 8.46 4.22 -2.24
CA TYR A 81 8.75 3.01 -2.98
C TYR A 81 9.75 2.16 -2.18
N ALA A 82 9.37 0.91 -1.95
CA ALA A 82 10.18 -0.10 -1.30
C ALA A 82 10.13 -1.42 -2.09
N LEU A 83 11.04 -2.33 -1.75
CA LEU A 83 11.12 -3.66 -2.36
C LEU A 83 10.65 -4.71 -1.36
N GLU A 84 9.75 -5.59 -1.78
CA GLU A 84 9.31 -6.74 -0.99
C GLU A 84 9.30 -8.00 -1.87
N SER A 85 10.13 -8.98 -1.50
CA SER A 85 10.36 -10.18 -2.29
C SER A 85 10.75 -9.85 -3.74
N ASN A 86 9.88 -10.11 -4.72
CA ASN A 86 10.10 -9.80 -6.13
C ASN A 86 9.16 -8.69 -6.65
N ASN A 87 8.61 -7.88 -5.75
CA ASN A 87 7.70 -6.78 -6.08
C ASN A 87 8.22 -5.44 -5.55
N VAL A 88 7.77 -4.38 -6.20
CA VAL A 88 7.80 -3.02 -5.70
C VAL A 88 6.49 -2.75 -4.97
N ILE A 89 6.61 -2.22 -3.76
CA ILE A 89 5.49 -1.74 -2.97
C ILE A 89 5.64 -0.25 -2.71
N ILE A 90 4.54 0.40 -2.36
CA ILE A 90 4.51 1.69 -1.66
C ILE A 90 3.96 1.43 -0.26
#